data_AF-A0AAP0KBF0-F1
#
_entry.id   AF-A0AAP0KBF0-F1
#
_cell.length_a   1.000
_cell.length_b   1.000
_cell.length_c   1.000
_cell.angle_alpha   90.00
_cell.angle_beta   90.00
_cell.angle_gamma   90.00
#
_symmetry.space_group_name_H-M   'P 1'
#
loop_
_entity.id
_entity.type
_entity.pdbx_description
1 polymer ?
#
loop_
_entity_poly.entity_id
_entity_poly.type
_entity_poly.pdbx_seq_one_letter_code
_entity_poly.pdbx_strand_id
1 'polypeptide(L)' 'MLEKKYKTENVNAKKFVIGKFLKYVMVDSKTMIKQVEEIQVLIHELHTEGSSINEHFVTTRIFNLMIN' A
#
# COMPACT_ATOMS: atom_id res chain seq x y z
N MET A 1 1.33 -28.72 -9.01
CA MET A 1 2.23 -27.72 -9.65
C MET A 1 1.61 -26.33 -9.72
N LEU A 2 0.30 -26.21 -9.99
CA LEU A 2 -0.42 -24.94 -10.06
C LEU A 2 -0.46 -24.17 -8.73
N GLU A 3 -0.74 -24.83 -7.61
CA GLU A 3 -0.79 -24.18 -6.29
C GLU A 3 0.53 -23.54 -5.84
N LYS A 4 1.67 -24.15 -6.20
CA LYS A 4 2.99 -23.60 -5.85
C LYS A 4 3.28 -22.33 -6.64
N LYS A 5 2.96 -22.30 -7.95
CA LYS A 5 3.05 -21.10 -8.77
C LYS A 5 2.12 -20.00 -8.26
N TYR A 6 0.86 -20.32 -7.97
CA TYR A 6 -0.12 -19.37 -7.45
C TYR A 6 0.32 -18.77 -6.11
N LYS A 7 0.84 -19.59 -5.18
CA LYS A 7 1.38 -19.11 -3.89
C LYS A 7 2.61 -18.20 -4.09
N THR A 8 3.51 -18.53 -5.02
CA THR A 8 4.70 -17.70 -5.29
C THR A 8 4.34 -16.38 -5.98
N GLU A 9 3.42 -16.40 -6.94
CA GLU A 9 2.90 -15.20 -7.62
C GLU A 9 2.20 -14.26 -6.62
N ASN A 10 1.36 -14.80 -5.75
CA ASN A 10 0.68 -14.03 -4.71
C ASN A 10 1.67 -13.43 -3.67
N VAL A 11 2.73 -14.17 -3.31
CA VAL A 11 3.79 -13.65 -2.42
C VAL A 11 4.59 -12.53 -3.08
N ASN A 12 4.83 -12.61 -4.39
CA ASN A 12 5.55 -11.58 -5.14
C ASN A 12 4.70 -10.30 -5.32
N ALA A 13 3.41 -10.46 -5.65
CA ALA A 13 2.45 -9.34 -5.71
C ALA A 13 2.38 -8.62 -4.36
N LYS A 14 2.24 -9.38 -3.27
CA LYS A 14 2.22 -8.86 -1.90
C LYS A 14 3.45 -8.05 -1.51
N LYS A 15 4.64 -8.55 -1.82
CA LYS A 15 5.89 -7.82 -1.56
C LYS A 15 5.97 -6.52 -2.37
N PHE A 16 5.40 -6.51 -3.58
CA PHE A 16 5.39 -5.35 -4.45
C PHE A 16 4.47 -4.24 -3.93
N VAL A 17 3.25 -4.57 -3.51
CA VAL A 17 2.31 -3.58 -2.95
C VAL A 17 2.85 -3.00 -1.63
N ILE A 18 3.38 -3.85 -0.74
CA ILE A 18 4.04 -3.39 0.51
C ILE A 18 5.20 -2.44 0.18
N GLY A 19 6.03 -2.81 -0.80
CA GLY A 19 7.16 -1.98 -1.23
C GLY A 19 6.72 -0.62 -1.77
N LYS A 20 5.64 -0.56 -2.56
CA LYS A 20 5.05 0.68 -3.07
C LYS A 20 4.53 1.57 -1.94
N PHE A 21 3.76 1.01 -1.01
CA PHE A 21 3.21 1.76 0.13
C PHE A 21 4.31 2.36 1.00
N LEU A 22 5.34 1.58 1.36
CA LEU A 22 6.45 2.05 2.20
C LEU A 22 7.30 3.12 1.51
N LYS A 23 7.43 3.06 0.19
CA LYS A 23 8.22 4.02 -0.60
C LYS A 23 7.40 5.19 -1.16
N TYR A 24 6.11 5.27 -0.84
CA TYR A 24 5.28 6.37 -1.30
C TYR A 24 5.77 7.69 -0.71
N VAL A 25 6.04 8.64 -1.59
CA VAL A 25 6.43 10.03 -1.29
C VAL A 25 5.42 10.93 -2.02
N MET A 26 5.00 12.01 -1.38
CA MET A 26 4.10 12.96 -2.01
C MET A 26 4.79 13.70 -3.18
N VAL A 27 4.00 14.06 -4.18
CA VAL A 27 4.43 14.76 -5.39
C VAL A 27 3.66 16.07 -5.47
N ASP A 28 4.39 17.19 -5.47
CA ASP A 28 3.83 18.55 -5.46
C ASP A 28 2.90 18.83 -6.66
N SER A 29 3.08 18.11 -7.76
CA SER A 29 2.25 18.23 -8.96
C SER A 29 0.85 17.61 -8.79
N LYS A 30 0.59 16.89 -7.70
CA LYS A 30 -0.71 16.23 -7.43
C LYS A 30 -1.41 16.90 -6.26
N THR A 31 -2.72 17.03 -6.35
CA THR A 31 -3.53 17.49 -5.22
C THR A 31 -3.45 16.50 -4.06
N MET A 32 -3.49 17.00 -2.82
CA MET A 32 -3.52 16.15 -1.62
C MET A 32 -4.61 15.07 -1.70
N ILE A 33 -5.80 15.41 -2.21
CA ILE A 33 -6.92 14.48 -2.38
C ILE A 33 -6.52 13.30 -3.27
N LYS A 34 -5.93 13.57 -4.45
CA LYS A 34 -5.53 12.52 -5.40
C LYS A 34 -4.44 11.61 -4.83
N GLN A 35 -3.57 12.17 -3.99
CA GLN A 35 -2.53 11.41 -3.30
C GLN A 35 -3.09 10.52 -2.19
N VAL A 36 -4.10 11.01 -1.45
CA VAL A 36 -4.81 10.21 -0.44
C VAL A 36 -5.57 9.05 -1.10
N GLU A 37 -6.21 9.28 -2.24
CA GLU A 37 -6.87 8.22 -3.04
C GLU A 37 -5.86 7.13 -3.46
N GLU A 38 -4.68 7.51 -3.96
CA GLU A 38 -3.62 6.56 -4.33
C GLU A 38 -3.15 5.71 -3.15
N ILE A 39 -3.02 6.31 -1.96
CA ILE A 39 -2.65 5.60 -0.73
C ILE A 39 -3.77 4.65 -0.28
N GLN A 40 -5.04 5.07 -0.36
CA GLN A 40 -6.20 4.24 -0.03
C GLN A 40 -6.29 3.00 -0.92
N VAL A 41 -6.00 3.13 -2.22
CA VAL A 41 -5.92 1.99 -3.16
C VAL A 41 -4.83 1.01 -2.71
N LEU A 42 -3.64 1.49 -2.36
CA LEU A 42 -2.56 0.63 -1.87
C LEU A 42 -2.95 -0.11 -0.58
N ILE A 43 -3.64 0.55 0.34
CA ILE A 43 -4.13 -0.09 1.59
C ILE A 43 -5.16 -1.17 1.28
N HIS A 44 -6.08 -0.89 0.34
CA HIS A 44 -7.08 -1.86 -0.09
C HIS A 44 -6.43 -3.10 -0.72
N GLU A 45 -5.46 -2.90 -1.63
CA GLU A 45 -4.68 -3.98 -2.24
C GLU A 45 -3.99 -4.83 -1.16
N LEU A 46 -3.38 -4.21 -0.15
CA LEU A 46 -2.72 -4.90 0.96
C LEU A 46 -3.68 -5.76 1.79
N HIS A 47 -4.89 -5.27 2.05
CA HIS A 47 -5.94 -6.02 2.71
C HIS A 47 -6.42 -7.21 1.87
N THR A 48 -6.63 -7.01 0.56
CA THR A 48 -7.09 -8.08 -0.33
C THR A 48 -6.06 -9.21 -0.49
N GLU A 49 -4.76 -8.90 -0.38
CA GLU A 49 -3.67 -9.88 -0.41
C GLU A 49 -3.43 -10.58 0.96
N GLY A 50 -4.35 -10.39 1.91
CA GLY A 50 -4.32 -11.02 3.24
C GLY A 50 -3.18 -10.50 4.11
N SER A 51 -2.73 -9.26 3.90
CA SER A 51 -1.81 -8.57 4.81
C SER A 51 -2.63 -7.85 5.86
N SER A 52 -2.62 -8.32 7.11
CA SER A 52 -3.12 -7.56 8.24
C SER A 52 -2.15 -6.41 8.51
N ILE A 53 -2.39 -5.26 7.88
CA ILE A 53 -1.69 -4.02 8.23
C ILE A 53 -2.41 -3.40 9.41
N ASN A 54 -1.64 -2.95 10.40
CA ASN A 54 -2.17 -2.28 11.57
C ASN A 54 -2.80 -0.93 11.15
N GLU A 55 -4.08 -0.73 11.43
CA GLU A 55 -4.81 0.50 11.15
C GLU A 55 -4.14 1.74 11.78
N HIS A 56 -3.52 1.58 12.96
CA HIS A 56 -2.75 2.64 13.62
C HIS A 56 -1.49 3.03 12.82
N PHE A 57 -0.86 2.06 12.15
CA PHE A 57 0.29 2.32 11.27
C PHE A 57 -0.14 3.10 10.02
N VAL A 58 -1.29 2.75 9.45
CA VAL A 58 -1.88 3.44 8.29
C VAL A 58 -2.23 4.89 8.61
N THR A 59 -2.99 5.10 9.68
CA THR A 59 -3.43 6.44 10.11
C THR A 59 -2.23 7.35 10.43
N THR A 60 -1.21 6.82 11.11
CA THR A 60 0.05 7.53 11.38
C THR A 60 0.80 7.88 10.10
N ARG A 61 0.84 6.97 9.11
CA ARG A 61 1.53 7.22 7.84
C ARG A 61 0.83 8.28 7.01
N ILE A 62 -0.50 8.22 6.89
CA ILE A 62 -1.29 9.23 6.18
C ILE A 62 -1.15 10.59 6.86
N PHE A 63 -1.25 10.63 8.19
CA PHE A 63 -1.04 11.86 8.95
C PHE A 63 0.34 12.46 8.70
N ASN A 64 1.42 11.67 8.84
CA ASN A 64 2.78 12.14 8.61
C ASN A 64 2.97 12.70 7.18
N LEU A 65 2.39 12.04 6.17
CA LEU A 65 2.46 12.52 4.79
C LEU A 65 1.68 13.84 4.58
N MET A 66 0.59 14.11 5.30
CA MET A 66 -0.16 15.36 5.17
C MET A 66 0.49 16.56 5.89
N ILE A 67 1.41 16.30 6.83
CA ILE A 67 2.01 17.32 7.71
C ILE A 67 3.44 17.68 7.26
N ASN A 68 4.09 16.83 6.46
CA ASN A 68 5.39 17.09 5.83
C ASN A 68 5.25 17.85 4.50
#